data_AF-A0A2R7L3C8-F1
#
_entry.id   AF-A0A2R7L3C8-F1
#
_cell.length_a   1.000
_cell.length_b   1.000
_cell.length_c   1.000
_cell.angle_alpha   90.00
_cell.angle_beta   90.00
_cell.angle_gamma   90.00
#
_symmetry.space_group_name_H-M   'P 1'
#
loop_
_entity.id
_entity.type
_entity.pdbx_description
1 polymer ?
#
loop_
_entity_poly.entity_id
_entity_poly.type
_entity_poly.pdbx_seq_one_letter_code
_entity_poly.pdbx_strand_id
1 'polypeptide(L)'
;MHNISDILSSASLLVAILTTIYSLFYPEIKGVLDISPKSGSLKKDNALDYEKAKIIRNSKVIPLFFGSIVLTLVFIPEFINQLKIAYQYYRSTGFDMENYNTATASFVVVTAFSILLTVNIIIISFKYMIQLKNLNPE
;
A
#
# COMPACT_ATOMS: atom_id res chain seq x y z
N MET A 1 -24.08 7.05 15.47
CA MET A 1 -23.60 7.37 14.11
C MET A 1 -22.14 7.75 14.23
N HIS A 2 -21.21 7.03 13.59
CA HIS A 2 -19.83 7.51 13.52
C HIS A 2 -19.81 8.82 12.73
N ASN A 3 -19.11 9.82 13.25
CA ASN A 3 -18.92 11.08 12.54
C ASN A 3 -17.90 10.84 11.41
N ILE A 4 -18.27 11.12 10.16
CA ILE A 4 -17.38 10.95 8.99
C ILE A 4 -16.08 11.74 9.15
N SER A 5 -16.11 12.84 9.91
CA SER A 5 -14.93 13.63 10.25
C SER A 5 -13.91 12.84 11.10
N ASP A 6 -14.38 12.01 12.03
CA ASP A 6 -13.51 11.18 12.89
C ASP A 6 -12.91 10.02 12.08
N ILE A 7 -13.69 9.43 11.19
CA ILE A 7 -13.23 8.39 10.26
C ILE A 7 -12.19 8.97 9.31
N LEU A 8 -12.45 10.13 8.72
CA LEU A 8 -11.52 10.85 7.85
C LEU A 8 -10.20 11.15 8.56
N SER A 9 -10.26 11.67 9.78
CA SER A 9 -9.07 11.99 10.58
C SER A 9 -8.23 10.74 10.85
N SER A 10 -8.89 9.65 11.26
CA SER A 10 -8.25 8.36 11.52
C SER A 10 -7.63 7.76 10.24
N ALA A 11 -8.36 7.79 9.13
CA ALA A 11 -7.88 7.31 7.83
C ALA A 11 -6.66 8.11 7.36
N SER A 12 -6.72 9.43 7.46
CA SER A 12 -5.62 10.32 7.06
C SER A 12 -4.35 10.04 7.88
N LEU A 13 -4.48 9.89 9.21
CA LEU A 13 -3.35 9.57 10.08
C LEU A 13 -2.73 8.22 9.74
N LEU A 14 -3.54 7.18 9.58
CA LEU A 14 -3.04 5.84 9.25
C LEU A 14 -2.36 5.81 7.87
N VAL A 15 -2.94 6.46 6.86
CA VAL A 15 -2.33 6.60 5.53
C VAL A 15 -1.02 7.37 5.60
N ALA A 16 -0.93 8.43 6.42
CA ALA A 16 0.30 9.18 6.62
C ALA A 16 1.40 8.33 7.27
N ILE A 17 1.06 7.54 8.28
CA ILE A 17 1.99 6.59 8.92
C ILE A 17 2.48 5.56 7.88
N LEU A 18 1.56 4.94 7.13
CA LEU A 18 1.92 3.97 6.10
C LEU A 18 2.84 4.57 5.03
N THR A 19 2.53 5.78 4.57
CA THR A 19 3.33 6.50 3.57
C THR A 19 4.73 6.83 4.09
N THR A 20 4.83 7.19 5.37
CA THR A 20 6.11 7.48 6.03
C THR A 20 6.97 6.22 6.14
N ILE A 21 6.39 5.12 6.62
CA ILE A 21 7.08 3.82 6.72
C ILE A 21 7.50 3.34 5.32
N TYR A 22 6.62 3.46 4.33
CA TYR A 22 6.93 3.12 2.94
C TYR A 22 8.12 3.93 2.42
N SER A 23 8.10 5.24 2.61
CA SER A 23 9.18 6.13 2.17
C SER A 23 10.52 5.82 2.86
N LEU A 24 10.49 5.41 4.13
CA LEU A 24 11.67 5.01 4.88
C LEU A 24 12.25 3.68 4.37
N PHE A 25 11.40 2.71 4.06
CA PHE A 25 11.85 1.36 3.68
C PHE A 25 12.16 1.24 2.18
N TYR A 26 11.56 2.08 1.35
CA TYR A 26 11.68 2.01 -0.10
C TYR A 26 13.13 2.03 -0.63
N PRO A 27 14.07 2.87 -0.14
CA PRO A 27 15.45 2.87 -0.62
C PRO A 27 16.16 1.52 -0.47
N GLU A 28 15.91 0.81 0.64
CA GLU A 28 16.54 -0.49 0.88
C GLU A 28 15.88 -1.60 0.05
N ILE A 29 14.56 -1.55 -0.10
CA ILE A 29 13.81 -2.45 -0.99
C ILE A 29 14.33 -2.28 -2.43
N LYS A 30 14.45 -1.04 -2.89
CA LYS A 30 14.99 -0.71 -4.20
C LYS A 30 16.44 -1.17 -4.35
N GLY A 31 17.26 -0.99 -3.32
CA GLY A 31 18.65 -1.46 -3.32
C GLY A 31 18.80 -2.96 -3.58
N VAL A 32 17.84 -3.79 -3.15
CA VAL A 32 17.82 -5.23 -3.47
C VAL A 32 17.29 -5.50 -4.88
N LEU A 33 16.27 -4.75 -5.31
CA LEU A 33 15.70 -4.86 -6.66
C LEU A 33 16.71 -4.49 -7.75
N ASP A 34 17.66 -3.61 -7.45
CA ASP A 34 18.69 -3.15 -8.37
C ASP A 34 19.92 -4.09 -8.42
N ILE A 35 19.98 -5.14 -7.58
CA ILE A 35 21.08 -6.11 -7.61
C ILE A 35 21.01 -6.91 -8.90
N SER A 36 22.12 -7.00 -9.64
CA SER A 36 22.23 -7.88 -10.81
C SER A 36 22.60 -9.30 -10.35
N PRO A 37 21.69 -10.29 -10.44
CA PRO A 37 21.97 -11.64 -9.95
C PRO A 37 23.05 -12.30 -10.79
N LYS A 38 24.05 -12.91 -10.14
CA LYS A 38 25.05 -13.72 -10.85
C LYS A 38 24.45 -15.07 -11.21
N SER A 39 24.78 -15.58 -12.40
CA SER A 39 24.27 -16.85 -12.93
C SER A 39 25.38 -17.88 -13.18
N GLY A 40 25.00 -19.15 -13.38
CA GLY A 40 25.94 -20.22 -13.73
C GLY A 40 26.90 -20.55 -12.58
N SER A 41 28.19 -20.65 -12.88
CA SER A 41 29.24 -21.00 -11.89
C SER A 41 29.43 -19.95 -10.78
N LEU A 42 28.96 -18.71 -10.98
CA LEU A 42 29.10 -17.61 -10.03
C LEU A 42 27.90 -17.44 -9.09
N LYS A 43 26.89 -18.33 -9.13
CA LYS A 43 25.69 -18.24 -8.29
C LYS A 43 25.99 -18.19 -6.79
N LYS A 44 27.02 -18.91 -6.34
CA LYS A 44 27.42 -18.96 -4.92
C LYS A 44 27.83 -17.59 -4.36
N ASP A 45 28.29 -16.69 -5.21
CA ASP A 45 28.68 -15.34 -4.80
C ASP A 45 27.47 -14.48 -4.38
N ASN A 46 26.25 -14.86 -4.77
CA ASN A 46 25.03 -14.14 -4.37
C ASN A 46 24.69 -14.36 -2.88
N ALA A 47 25.39 -15.23 -2.15
CA ALA A 47 25.03 -15.63 -0.79
C ALA A 47 24.90 -14.45 0.19
N LEU A 48 25.80 -13.47 0.12
CA LEU A 48 25.75 -12.28 0.98
C LEU A 48 24.54 -11.39 0.64
N ASP A 49 24.29 -11.17 -0.65
CA ASP A 49 23.15 -10.37 -1.12
C ASP A 49 21.82 -11.05 -0.81
N TYR A 50 21.77 -12.38 -0.90
CA TYR A 50 20.60 -13.19 -0.56
C TYR A 50 20.26 -13.11 0.93
N GLU A 51 21.25 -13.24 1.82
CA GLU A 51 21.03 -13.12 3.27
C GLU A 51 20.58 -11.71 3.67
N LYS A 52 21.21 -10.68 3.09
CA LYS A 52 20.76 -9.28 3.27
C LYS A 52 19.31 -9.11 2.79
N ALA A 53 18.97 -9.66 1.62
CA ALA A 53 17.63 -9.60 1.06
C ALA A 53 16.59 -10.35 1.92
N LYS A 54 16.95 -11.47 2.57
CA LYS A 54 16.06 -12.14 3.54
C LYS A 54 15.77 -11.29 4.76
N ILE A 55 16.79 -10.63 5.31
CA ILE A 55 16.63 -9.76 6.48
C ILE A 55 15.68 -8.61 6.14
N ILE A 56 15.89 -7.93 5.01
CA ILE A 56 15.02 -6.84 4.54
C ILE A 56 13.59 -7.36 4.27
N ARG A 57 13.45 -8.56 3.71
CA ARG A 57 12.12 -9.18 3.49
C ARG A 57 11.34 -9.28 4.80
N ASN A 58 11.96 -9.88 5.82
CA ASN A 58 11.27 -10.20 7.07
C ASN A 58 11.05 -8.95 7.94
N SER A 59 11.98 -8.00 7.92
CA SER A 59 11.91 -6.79 8.77
C SER A 59 11.13 -5.63 8.16
N LYS A 60 11.01 -5.57 6.81
CA LYS A 60 10.46 -4.39 6.11
C LYS A 60 9.36 -4.76 5.14
N VAL A 61 9.64 -5.62 4.17
CA VAL A 61 8.69 -5.95 3.09
C VAL A 61 7.44 -6.62 3.63
N ILE A 62 7.58 -7.65 4.47
CA ILE A 62 6.46 -8.40 5.04
C ILE A 62 5.57 -7.50 5.93
N PRO A 63 6.11 -6.78 6.93
CA PRO A 63 5.30 -5.86 7.74
C PRO A 63 4.58 -4.80 6.91
N LEU A 64 5.26 -4.21 5.92
CA LEU A 64 4.70 -3.19 5.04
C LEU A 64 3.56 -3.75 4.17
N PHE A 65 3.76 -4.95 3.61
CA PHE A 65 2.75 -5.64 2.82
C PHE A 65 1.47 -5.89 3.64
N PHE A 66 1.59 -6.54 4.80
CA PHE A 66 0.44 -6.82 5.65
C PHE A 66 -0.20 -5.55 6.20
N GLY A 67 0.61 -4.58 6.64
CA GLY A 67 0.13 -3.31 7.17
C GLY A 67 -0.69 -2.54 6.13
N SER A 68 -0.23 -2.49 4.88
CA SER A 68 -0.96 -1.84 3.78
C SER A 68 -2.31 -2.52 3.49
N ILE A 69 -2.33 -3.85 3.43
CA ILE A 69 -3.55 -4.62 3.15
C ILE A 69 -4.57 -4.46 4.28
N VAL A 70 -4.15 -4.64 5.54
CA VAL A 70 -5.04 -4.51 6.70
C VAL A 70 -5.65 -3.12 6.74
N LEU A 71 -4.82 -2.08 6.61
CA LEU A 71 -5.28 -0.69 6.62
C LEU A 71 -6.33 -0.44 5.53
N THR A 72 -6.05 -0.86 4.30
CA THR A 72 -6.99 -0.68 3.18
C THR A 72 -8.28 -1.46 3.39
N LEU A 73 -8.20 -2.71 3.88
CA LEU A 73 -9.38 -3.54 4.15
C LEU A 73 -10.30 -2.95 5.23
N VAL A 74 -9.74 -2.26 6.23
CA VAL A 74 -10.53 -1.58 7.26
C VAL A 74 -11.40 -0.46 6.67
N PHE A 75 -10.90 0.28 5.68
CA PHE A 75 -11.62 1.43 5.10
C PHE A 75 -12.45 1.09 3.86
N ILE A 76 -12.22 -0.05 3.20
CA ILE A 76 -12.96 -0.48 2.01
C ILE A 76 -14.49 -0.52 2.22
N PRO A 77 -15.03 -1.12 3.30
CA PRO A 77 -16.49 -1.22 3.47
C PRO A 77 -17.16 0.15 3.52
N GLU A 78 -16.57 1.08 4.27
CA GLU A 78 -17.08 2.46 4.40
C GLU A 78 -16.95 3.20 3.07
N PHE A 79 -15.82 3.04 2.37
CA PHE A 79 -15.63 3.60 1.03
C PHE A 79 -16.70 3.16 0.04
N ILE A 80 -17.00 1.85 -0.02
CA ILE A 80 -18.06 1.31 -0.88
C ILE A 80 -19.43 1.87 -0.48
N ASN A 81 -19.70 1.98 0.83
CA ASN A 81 -20.95 2.54 1.33
C ASN A 81 -21.14 4.00 0.88
N GLN A 82 -20.11 4.84 1.05
CA GLN A 82 -20.15 6.24 0.64
C GLN A 82 -20.31 6.40 -0.88
N LEU A 83 -19.67 5.55 -1.68
CA LEU A 83 -19.87 5.55 -3.13
C LEU A 83 -21.31 5.17 -3.52
N LYS A 84 -21.92 4.19 -2.85
CA LYS A 84 -23.33 3.81 -3.09
C LYS A 84 -24.27 4.95 -2.73
N ILE A 85 -24.05 5.61 -1.60
CA ILE A 85 -24.86 6.77 -1.17
C ILE A 85 -24.74 7.90 -2.19
N ALA A 86 -23.51 8.23 -2.60
CA ALA A 86 -23.26 9.26 -3.62
C ALA A 86 -23.94 8.94 -4.95
N TYR A 87 -23.89 7.68 -5.40
CA TYR A 87 -24.53 7.25 -6.63
C TYR A 87 -26.07 7.31 -6.55
N GLN A 88 -26.65 6.87 -5.44
CA GLN A 88 -28.10 6.95 -5.22
C GLN A 88 -28.58 8.40 -5.19
N TYR A 89 -27.85 9.27 -4.48
CA TYR A 89 -28.13 10.69 -4.40
C TYR A 89 -28.12 11.34 -5.79
N TYR A 90 -27.03 11.12 -6.55
CA TYR A 90 -26.91 11.60 -7.92
C TYR A 90 -28.06 11.13 -8.82
N ARG A 91 -28.49 9.87 -8.68
CA ARG A 91 -29.62 9.33 -9.44
C ARG A 91 -30.95 9.98 -9.08
N SER A 92 -31.17 10.35 -7.82
CA SER A 92 -32.43 10.91 -7.35
C SER A 92 -32.58 12.41 -7.61
N THR A 93 -31.52 13.19 -7.40
CA THR A 93 -31.58 14.66 -7.42
C THR A 93 -30.76 15.28 -8.54
N GLY A 94 -29.97 14.48 -9.27
CA GLY A 94 -29.00 14.98 -10.22
C GLY A 94 -27.78 15.56 -9.51
N PHE A 95 -27.16 16.56 -10.12
CA PHE A 95 -26.00 17.22 -9.54
C PHE A 95 -26.46 18.40 -8.68
N ASP A 96 -26.38 18.23 -7.36
CA ASP A 96 -26.75 19.25 -6.37
C ASP A 96 -25.52 19.65 -5.54
N MET A 97 -25.08 20.90 -5.72
CA MET A 97 -23.92 21.45 -5.01
C MET A 97 -24.27 21.96 -3.60
N GLU A 98 -25.54 22.25 -3.31
CA GLU A 98 -25.94 22.79 -2.01
C GLU A 98 -25.81 21.75 -0.90
N ASN A 99 -25.98 20.47 -1.25
CA ASN A 99 -25.87 19.32 -0.35
C ASN A 99 -24.51 18.60 -0.44
N TYR A 100 -23.52 19.18 -1.12
CA TYR A 100 -22.20 18.57 -1.25
C TYR A 100 -21.45 18.54 0.10
N ASN A 101 -21.02 17.33 0.50
CA ASN A 101 -20.27 17.14 1.74
C ASN A 101 -18.77 16.95 1.47
N THR A 102 -17.99 17.99 1.73
CA THR A 102 -16.53 17.99 1.52
C THR A 102 -15.79 16.94 2.35
N ALA A 103 -16.25 16.61 3.56
CA ALA A 103 -15.60 15.61 4.41
C ALA A 103 -15.74 14.20 3.83
N THR A 104 -16.93 13.87 3.29
CA THR A 104 -17.20 12.59 2.64
C THR A 104 -16.37 12.45 1.36
N ALA A 105 -16.32 13.50 0.54
CA ALA A 105 -15.49 13.50 -0.66
C ALA A 105 -13.99 13.37 -0.33
N SER A 106 -13.52 14.06 0.71
CA SER A 106 -12.13 13.95 1.20
C SER A 106 -11.81 12.53 1.67
N PHE A 107 -12.73 11.88 2.38
CA PHE A 107 -12.57 10.49 2.79
C PHE A 107 -12.44 9.56 1.59
N VAL A 108 -13.32 9.68 0.60
CA VAL A 108 -13.25 8.90 -0.65
C VAL A 108 -11.90 9.08 -1.33
N VAL A 109 -11.39 10.31 -1.42
CA VAL A 109 -10.07 10.60 -2.02
C VAL A 109 -8.94 9.96 -1.21
N VAL A 110 -8.91 10.13 0.11
CA VAL A 110 -7.88 9.53 0.98
C VAL A 110 -7.88 8.00 0.88
N THR A 111 -9.05 7.37 0.89
CA THR A 111 -9.14 5.91 0.74
C THR A 111 -8.72 5.46 -0.67
N ALA A 112 -9.05 6.22 -1.72
CA ALA A 112 -8.57 5.92 -3.07
C ALA A 112 -7.03 5.96 -3.15
N PHE A 113 -6.39 6.97 -2.55
CA PHE A 113 -4.92 7.02 -2.46
C PHE A 113 -4.35 5.86 -1.63
N SER A 114 -5.01 5.49 -0.53
CA SER A 114 -4.63 4.31 0.26
C SER A 114 -4.65 3.03 -0.58
N ILE A 115 -5.71 2.81 -1.38
CA ILE A 115 -5.82 1.66 -2.28
C ILE A 115 -4.67 1.67 -3.30
N LEU A 116 -4.39 2.81 -3.93
CA LEU A 116 -3.29 2.94 -4.89
C LEU A 116 -1.94 2.62 -4.26
N LEU A 117 -1.67 3.14 -3.06
CA LEU A 117 -0.45 2.86 -2.32
C LEU A 117 -0.32 1.37 -2.00
N THR A 118 -1.38 0.73 -1.53
CA THR A 118 -1.41 -0.71 -1.23
C THR A 118 -1.17 -1.55 -2.48
N VAL A 119 -1.78 -1.21 -3.61
CA VAL A 119 -1.51 -1.89 -4.90
C VAL A 119 -0.04 -1.76 -5.29
N ASN A 120 0.54 -0.57 -5.13
CA ASN A 120 1.96 -0.35 -5.42
C ASN A 120 2.88 -1.20 -4.51
N ILE A 121 2.59 -1.24 -3.20
CA ILE A 121 3.31 -2.07 -2.23
C ILE A 121 3.20 -3.56 -2.58
N ILE A 122 2.02 -4.03 -2.98
CA ILE A 122 1.82 -5.41 -3.43
C ILE A 122 2.71 -5.71 -4.63
N ILE A 123 2.70 -4.86 -5.66
CA ILE A 123 3.51 -5.05 -6.88
C ILE A 123 5.00 -5.12 -6.53
N ILE A 124 5.48 -4.18 -5.71
CA ILE A 124 6.90 -4.13 -5.30
C ILE A 124 7.26 -5.36 -4.47
N SER A 125 6.38 -5.79 -3.57
CA SER A 125 6.60 -6.99 -2.74
C SER A 125 6.71 -8.23 -3.61
N PHE A 126 5.87 -8.38 -4.63
CA PHE A 126 5.99 -9.49 -5.59
C PHE A 126 7.28 -9.45 -6.39
N LYS A 127 7.66 -8.27 -6.92
CA LYS A 127 8.94 -8.10 -7.62
C LYS A 127 10.11 -8.45 -6.71
N TYR A 128 10.05 -8.04 -5.45
CA TYR A 128 11.07 -8.36 -4.45
C TYR A 128 11.18 -9.86 -4.20
N MET A 129 10.06 -10.57 -4.09
CA MET A 129 10.06 -12.03 -3.90
C MET A 129 10.63 -12.77 -5.11
N ILE A 130 10.39 -12.28 -6.33
CA ILE A 130 11.02 -12.81 -7.55
C ILE A 130 12.53 -12.57 -7.50
N GLN A 131 12.94 -11.35 -7.17
CA GLN A 131 14.36 -11.00 -7.08
C GLN A 131 15.10 -11.83 -6.02
N LEU A 132 14.46 -12.08 -4.87
CA LEU A 132 15.01 -12.93 -3.83
C LEU A 132 15.24 -14.36 -4.32
N LYS A 133 14.34 -14.91 -5.15
CA LYS A 133 14.54 -16.22 -5.78
C LYS A 133 15.70 -16.21 -6.77
N ASN A 134 15.87 -15.15 -7.54
CA ASN A 134 16.99 -15.02 -8.48
C ASN A 134 18.35 -14.92 -7.77
N LEU A 135 18.39 -14.33 -6.58
CA LEU A 135 19.58 -14.25 -5.74
C LEU A 135 19.89 -15.55 -4.98
N ASN A 136 19.00 -16.55 -5.01
CA ASN A 136 19.24 -17.79 -4.28
C ASN A 136 20.53 -18.46 -4.80
N PRO A 137 21.54 -18.67 -3.93
CA PRO A 137 22.81 -19.29 -4.33
C PRO A 137 22.68 -20.79 -4.62
N GLU A 138 21.57 -21.42 -4.22
CA GLU A 138 21.23 -22.82 -4.50
C GLU A 138 20.62 -23.02 -5.91
#